data_AF-X5R9N2-F1
#
_entry.id   AF-X5R9N2-F1
#
_cell.length_a   1.000
_cell.length_b   1.000
_cell.length_c   1.000
_cell.angle_alpha   90.00
_cell.angle_beta   90.00
_cell.angle_gamma   90.00
#
_symmetry.space_group_name_H-M   'P 1'
#
loop_
_entity.id
_entity.type
_entity.pdbx_description
1 polymer ?
#
loop_
_entity_poly.entity_id
_entity_poly.type
_entity_poly.pdbx_seq_one_letter_code
_entity_poly.pdbx_strand_id
1 'polypeptide(L)'
;MLGEDRSGQRFAEAIGLARRAAGEREQLGRRAAALIGEFASRPARGLIRLDPGLAEADDTRASVYALRVLLAATGGTALLPDQARGEALFEQMRAGRLCATLSRAVVDIRRNGIFLRRESRDLPRSAPIAGTLLWDGRRRITPDIEAGAITLGDSPGAWLIAPLGAAAAARTPIAGDGAPPSLVRAALAAEPALWRGGECLGFAGDVAAAAAIAVSPAVAPFARFLPCFDLVLAQAVAELIGAPPVPACPLAATVPVDHGAKA
;
A
#
# COMPACT_ATOMS: atom_id res chain seq x y z
N MET A 1 43.56 -22.90 19.73
CA MET A 1 42.24 -23.16 20.31
C MET A 1 41.49 -21.92 20.85
N LEU A 2 42.13 -20.75 21.05
CA LEU A 2 41.46 -19.54 21.59
C LEU A 2 40.70 -18.67 20.54
N GLY A 3 40.85 -18.97 19.23
CA GLY A 3 40.24 -18.18 18.14
C GLY A 3 38.81 -18.57 17.79
N GLU A 4 38.43 -19.84 18.00
CA GLU A 4 37.11 -20.38 17.68
C GLU A 4 36.05 -19.94 18.70
N ASP A 5 36.41 -19.89 19.98
CA ASP A 5 35.53 -19.49 21.08
C ASP A 5 35.09 -18.01 20.98
N ARG A 6 36.04 -17.12 20.65
CA ARG A 6 35.75 -15.69 20.41
C ARG A 6 34.88 -15.46 19.17
N SER A 7 35.01 -16.31 18.15
CA SER A 7 34.17 -16.24 16.95
C SER A 7 32.75 -16.73 17.24
N GLY A 8 32.62 -17.82 18.00
CA GLY A 8 31.32 -18.34 18.45
C GLY A 8 30.56 -17.33 19.32
N GLN A 9 31.25 -16.67 20.25
CA GLN A 9 30.63 -15.67 21.12
C GLN A 9 30.15 -14.43 20.34
N ARG A 10 30.98 -13.90 19.43
CA ARG A 10 30.58 -12.79 18.54
C ARG A 10 29.38 -13.15 17.66
N PHE A 11 29.33 -14.39 17.16
CA PHE A 11 28.22 -14.87 16.37
C PHE A 11 26.93 -14.96 17.21
N ALA A 12 27.01 -15.53 18.42
CA ALA A 12 25.87 -15.61 19.33
C ALA A 12 25.33 -14.22 19.71
N GLU A 13 26.23 -13.25 19.97
CA GLU A 13 25.86 -11.85 20.23
C GLU A 13 25.14 -11.20 19.05
N ALA A 14 25.67 -11.39 17.82
CA ALA A 14 25.05 -10.88 16.60
C ALA A 14 23.65 -11.46 16.37
N ILE A 15 23.48 -12.77 16.56
CA ILE A 15 22.17 -13.43 16.46
C ILE A 15 21.23 -12.93 17.56
N GLY A 16 21.71 -12.75 18.80
CA GLY A 16 20.94 -12.18 19.89
C GLY A 16 20.45 -10.76 19.60
N LEU A 17 21.32 -9.91 19.04
CA LEU A 17 20.97 -8.57 18.59
C LEU A 17 19.92 -8.60 17.48
N ALA A 18 20.10 -9.44 16.47
CA ALA A 18 19.16 -9.59 15.35
C ALA A 18 17.76 -10.01 15.83
N ARG A 19 17.66 -10.95 16.77
CA ARG A 19 16.38 -11.38 17.37
C ARG A 19 15.69 -10.24 18.12
N ARG A 20 16.43 -9.46 18.92
CA ARG A 20 15.86 -8.31 19.63
C ARG A 20 15.34 -7.25 18.65
N ALA A 21 16.13 -6.90 17.65
CA ALA A 21 15.74 -5.93 16.63
C ALA A 21 14.50 -6.39 15.84
N ALA A 22 14.41 -7.68 15.51
CA ALA A 22 13.24 -8.26 14.85
C ALA A 22 11.99 -8.17 15.75
N GLY A 23 12.12 -8.51 17.05
CA GLY A 23 11.03 -8.42 18.01
C GLY A 23 10.54 -6.99 18.23
N GLU A 24 11.46 -6.02 18.36
CA GLU A 24 11.10 -4.60 18.48
C GLU A 24 10.35 -4.09 17.25
N ARG A 25 10.78 -4.49 16.04
CA ARG A 25 10.12 -4.12 14.80
C ARG A 25 8.73 -4.74 14.68
N GLU A 26 8.60 -6.01 15.04
CA GLU A 26 7.31 -6.69 15.02
C GLU A 26 6.32 -6.06 16.00
N GLN A 27 6.77 -5.72 17.21
CA GLN A 27 5.94 -5.00 18.19
C GLN A 27 5.55 -3.60 17.69
N LEU A 28 6.48 -2.86 17.10
CA LEU A 28 6.18 -1.57 16.48
C LEU A 28 5.16 -1.70 15.34
N GLY A 29 5.30 -2.74 14.51
CA GLY A 29 4.36 -3.05 13.44
C GLY A 29 2.97 -3.39 13.94
N ARG A 30 2.85 -4.17 15.03
CA ARG A 30 1.55 -4.46 15.67
C ARG A 30 0.86 -3.20 16.20
N ARG A 31 1.59 -2.31 16.88
CA ARG A 31 1.02 -1.06 17.39
C ARG A 31 0.62 -0.12 16.26
N ALA A 32 1.43 -0.01 15.20
CA ALA A 32 1.07 0.74 14.00
C ALA A 32 -0.16 0.16 13.29
N ALA A 33 -0.27 -1.18 13.21
CA ALA A 33 -1.43 -1.86 12.65
C ALA A 33 -2.72 -1.55 13.42
N ALA A 34 -2.66 -1.56 14.76
CA ALA A 34 -3.79 -1.18 15.61
C ALA A 34 -4.25 0.26 15.33
N LEU A 35 -3.32 1.20 15.27
CA LEU A 35 -3.61 2.60 14.93
C LEU A 35 -4.21 2.77 13.53
N ILE A 36 -3.76 1.98 12.54
CA ILE A 36 -4.35 1.97 11.19
C ILE A 36 -5.79 1.47 11.24
N GLY A 37 -6.05 0.37 11.95
CA GLY A 37 -7.40 -0.19 12.09
C GLY A 37 -8.37 0.76 12.80
N GLU A 38 -7.88 1.54 13.76
CA GLU A 38 -8.69 2.48 14.53
C GLU A 38 -8.94 3.80 13.79
N PHE A 39 -7.90 4.38 13.18
CA PHE A 39 -7.96 5.75 12.69
C PHE A 39 -7.96 5.90 11.17
N ALA A 40 -7.81 4.82 10.39
CA ALA A 40 -7.81 4.89 8.92
C ALA A 40 -9.07 4.29 8.30
N SER A 41 -9.60 4.98 7.29
CA SER A 41 -10.70 4.50 6.46
C SER A 41 -10.44 4.80 4.99
N ARG A 42 -11.22 4.17 4.10
CA ARG A 42 -11.08 4.35 2.65
C ARG A 42 -12.41 4.77 2.01
N PRO A 43 -12.75 6.08 2.05
CA PRO A 43 -14.03 6.58 1.53
C PRO A 43 -14.16 6.47 0.00
N ALA A 44 -13.06 6.31 -0.73
CA ALA A 44 -13.08 6.05 -2.17
C ALA A 44 -11.85 5.26 -2.60
N ARG A 45 -11.88 4.67 -3.80
CA ARG A 45 -10.68 4.07 -4.40
C ARG A 45 -9.59 5.14 -4.55
N GLY A 46 -8.37 4.78 -4.13
CA GLY A 46 -7.22 5.69 -4.16
C GLY A 46 -7.23 6.81 -3.12
N LEU A 47 -8.21 6.86 -2.22
CA LEU A 47 -8.34 7.88 -1.18
C LEU A 47 -8.40 7.24 0.20
N ILE A 48 -7.40 7.49 1.03
CA ILE A 48 -7.41 7.13 2.45
C ILE A 48 -7.77 8.38 3.26
N ARG A 49 -8.63 8.21 4.26
CA ARG A 49 -8.94 9.22 5.27
C ARG A 49 -8.36 8.78 6.60
N LEU A 50 -7.62 9.66 7.24
CA LEU A 50 -7.14 9.50 8.61
C LEU A 50 -7.96 10.40 9.52
N ASP A 51 -8.38 9.82 10.64
CA ASP A 51 -8.95 10.55 11.76
C ASP A 51 -7.84 11.36 12.47
N PRO A 52 -8.12 12.61 12.91
CA PRO A 52 -7.17 13.41 13.66
C PRO A 52 -6.62 12.73 14.92
N GLY A 53 -7.36 11.79 15.52
CA GLY A 53 -6.92 10.98 16.65
C GLY A 53 -5.60 10.24 16.41
N LEU A 54 -5.25 9.91 15.15
CA LEU A 54 -3.93 9.36 14.83
C LEU A 54 -2.78 10.32 15.16
N ALA A 55 -2.99 11.63 14.98
CA ALA A 55 -2.00 12.66 15.28
C ALA A 55 -1.88 12.91 16.80
N GLU A 56 -2.94 12.58 17.54
CA GLU A 56 -3.10 12.82 18.98
C GLU A 56 -2.75 11.58 19.83
N ALA A 57 -2.63 10.40 19.21
CA ALA A 57 -2.29 9.16 19.90
C ALA A 57 -0.95 9.23 20.65
N ASP A 58 -0.92 8.64 21.85
CA ASP A 58 0.24 8.67 22.76
C ASP A 58 1.47 7.99 22.15
N ASP A 59 1.29 6.94 21.34
CA ASP A 59 2.39 6.24 20.67
C ASP A 59 2.81 6.96 19.37
N THR A 60 3.57 8.05 19.55
CA THR A 60 4.10 8.84 18.44
C THR A 60 4.96 7.99 17.50
N ARG A 61 5.75 7.03 18.02
CA ARG A 61 6.63 6.19 17.20
C ARG A 61 5.81 5.27 16.28
N ALA A 62 4.77 4.63 16.79
CA ALA A 62 3.87 3.81 15.98
C ALA A 62 3.04 4.66 15.02
N SER A 63 2.60 5.86 15.43
CA SER A 63 1.83 6.79 14.59
C SER A 63 2.64 7.28 13.39
N VAL A 64 3.89 7.67 13.60
CA VAL A 64 4.83 8.01 12.52
C VAL A 64 5.07 6.80 11.62
N TYR A 65 5.26 5.60 12.18
CA TYR A 65 5.47 4.41 11.36
C TYR A 65 4.25 4.07 10.50
N ALA A 66 3.04 4.12 11.07
CA ALA A 66 1.78 3.96 10.36
C ALA A 66 1.66 4.98 9.21
N LEU A 67 1.89 6.26 9.48
CA LEU A 67 1.86 7.32 8.47
C LEU A 67 2.86 7.02 7.33
N ARG A 68 4.10 6.66 7.65
CA ARG A 68 5.14 6.34 6.64
C ARG A 68 4.72 5.18 5.73
N VAL A 69 4.11 4.13 6.28
CA VAL A 69 3.60 3.00 5.49
C VAL A 69 2.41 3.40 4.63
N LEU A 70 1.45 4.14 5.19
CA LEU A 70 0.27 4.60 4.46
C LEU A 70 0.63 5.54 3.31
N LEU A 71 1.62 6.43 3.49
CA LEU A 71 2.14 7.29 2.43
C LEU A 71 2.73 6.49 1.29
N ALA A 72 3.59 5.51 1.62
CA ALA A 72 4.22 4.67 0.61
C ALA A 72 3.21 3.79 -0.12
N ALA A 73 2.23 3.21 0.58
CA ALA A 73 1.14 2.44 -0.03
C ALA A 73 0.25 3.32 -0.92
N THR A 74 -0.11 4.53 -0.47
CA THR A 74 -0.97 5.46 -1.21
C THR A 74 -0.28 6.07 -2.42
N GLY A 75 1.02 6.35 -2.32
CA GLY A 75 1.84 6.88 -3.40
C GLY A 75 2.48 5.81 -4.27
N GLY A 76 2.33 4.53 -3.92
CA GLY A 76 2.84 3.38 -4.68
C GLY A 76 4.35 3.16 -4.57
N THR A 77 5.05 3.75 -3.60
CA THR A 77 6.51 3.58 -3.48
C THR A 77 6.86 2.29 -2.75
N ALA A 78 7.86 1.56 -3.25
CA ALA A 78 8.35 0.33 -2.61
C ALA A 78 9.13 0.62 -1.32
N LEU A 79 9.65 1.84 -1.17
CA LEU A 79 10.37 2.28 0.01
C LEU A 79 9.50 3.25 0.81
N LEU A 80 9.60 3.13 2.13
CA LEU A 80 9.03 4.11 3.06
C LEU A 80 9.81 5.42 2.92
N PRO A 81 9.17 6.60 3.10
CA PRO A 81 9.93 7.83 3.29
C PRO A 81 10.87 7.65 4.48
N ASP A 82 12.02 8.32 4.50
CA ASP A 82 12.94 8.23 5.62
C ASP A 82 12.30 8.72 6.94
N GLN A 83 12.90 8.33 8.06
CA GLN A 83 12.34 8.59 9.40
C GLN A 83 12.17 10.10 9.64
N ALA A 84 13.21 10.89 9.37
CA ALA A 84 13.20 12.33 9.66
C ALA A 84 12.13 13.07 8.84
N ARG A 85 11.97 12.74 7.54
CA ARG A 85 10.88 13.31 6.73
C ARG A 85 9.51 12.87 7.19
N GLY A 86 9.37 11.62 7.66
CA GLY A 86 8.12 11.12 8.24
C GLY A 86 7.73 11.85 9.52
N GLU A 87 8.69 12.05 10.43
CA GLU A 87 8.51 12.80 11.68
C GLU A 87 8.19 14.27 11.41
N ALA A 88 8.94 14.93 10.53
CA ALA A 88 8.69 16.33 10.19
C ALA A 88 7.29 16.53 9.60
N LEU A 89 6.84 15.61 8.74
CA LEU A 89 5.49 15.65 8.20
C LEU A 89 4.42 15.39 9.28
N PHE A 90 4.68 14.47 10.22
CA PHE A 90 3.78 14.19 11.33
C PHE A 90 3.63 15.40 12.25
N GLU A 91 4.71 16.12 12.55
CA GLU A 91 4.66 17.38 13.32
C GLU A 91 3.89 18.47 12.59
N GLN A 92 4.09 18.62 11.27
CA GLN A 92 3.29 19.54 10.46
C GLN A 92 1.80 19.18 10.46
N MET A 93 1.50 17.88 10.46
CA MET A 93 0.12 17.38 10.55
C MET A 93 -0.52 17.73 11.89
N ARG A 94 0.23 17.62 13.01
CA ARG A 94 -0.22 18.06 14.35
C ARG A 94 -0.44 19.56 14.44
N ALA A 95 0.35 20.36 13.71
CA ALA A 95 0.23 21.81 13.69
C ALA A 95 -1.02 22.33 12.96
N GLY A 96 -1.72 21.49 12.19
CA GLY A 96 -3.02 21.81 11.60
C GLY A 96 -3.00 21.81 10.06
N ARG A 97 -3.49 22.88 9.43
CA ARG A 97 -3.72 22.91 7.98
C ARG A 97 -2.43 22.68 7.19
N LEU A 98 -2.42 21.66 6.35
CA LEU A 98 -1.29 21.24 5.54
C LEU A 98 -1.78 20.72 4.19
N CYS A 99 -1.03 21.02 3.13
CA CYS A 99 -1.13 20.32 1.85
C CYS A 99 0.28 20.07 1.35
N ALA A 100 0.79 18.85 1.51
CA ALA A 100 2.16 18.49 1.18
C ALA A 100 2.23 17.14 0.46
N THR A 101 3.31 16.90 -0.27
CA THR A 101 3.57 15.61 -0.92
C THR A 101 4.77 14.94 -0.28
N LEU A 102 4.64 13.67 0.10
CA LEU A 102 5.75 12.80 0.47
C LEU A 102 5.52 11.40 -0.11
N SER A 103 6.58 10.77 -0.65
CA SER A 103 6.49 9.45 -1.28
C SER A 103 5.39 9.34 -2.35
N ARG A 104 5.21 10.38 -3.17
CA ARG A 104 4.17 10.46 -4.22
C ARG A 104 2.72 10.42 -3.69
N ALA A 105 2.53 10.54 -2.38
CA ALA A 105 1.23 10.72 -1.75
C ALA A 105 1.07 12.19 -1.33
N VAL A 106 -0.06 12.79 -1.70
CA VAL A 106 -0.48 14.09 -1.19
C VAL A 106 -1.19 13.87 0.13
N VAL A 107 -0.72 14.54 1.17
CA VAL A 107 -1.40 14.72 2.46
C VAL A 107 -2.12 16.04 2.41
N ASP A 108 -3.43 16.01 2.55
CA ASP A 108 -4.29 17.18 2.50
C ASP A 108 -5.18 17.25 3.74
N ILE A 109 -4.91 18.20 4.62
CA ILE A 109 -5.60 18.36 5.89
C ILE A 109 -6.72 19.38 5.72
N ARG A 110 -7.95 18.88 5.86
CA ARG A 110 -9.19 19.66 5.77
C ARG A 110 -9.88 19.67 7.13
N ARG A 111 -10.93 20.48 7.26
CA ARG A 111 -11.73 20.55 8.49
C ARG A 111 -12.38 19.21 8.87
N ASN A 112 -12.61 18.33 7.90
CA ASN A 112 -13.29 17.05 8.07
C ASN A 112 -12.34 15.84 8.07
N GLY A 113 -11.02 16.06 8.20
CA GLY A 113 -10.04 14.99 8.34
C GLY A 113 -8.78 15.21 7.51
N ILE A 114 -7.89 14.22 7.60
CA ILE A 114 -6.62 14.18 6.88
C ILE A 114 -6.77 13.20 5.73
N PHE A 115 -6.45 13.61 4.51
CA PHE A 115 -6.67 12.81 3.32
C PHE A 115 -5.35 12.47 2.62
N LEU A 116 -5.16 11.19 2.31
CA LEU A 116 -4.04 10.72 1.52
C LEU A 116 -4.54 10.29 0.15
N ARG A 117 -3.89 10.78 -0.91
CA ARG A 117 -4.16 10.33 -2.28
C ARG A 117 -2.88 10.29 -3.09
N ARG A 118 -2.86 9.50 -4.17
CA ARG A 118 -1.77 9.55 -5.14
C ARG A 118 -1.67 10.95 -5.76
N GLU A 119 -0.44 11.47 -5.80
CA GLU A 119 -0.12 12.70 -6.52
C GLU A 119 -0.38 12.54 -8.03
N SER A 120 -0.89 13.57 -8.68
CA SER A 120 -1.27 13.51 -10.11
C SER A 120 -0.08 13.66 -11.06
N ARG A 121 1.07 14.11 -10.55
CA ARG A 121 2.31 14.21 -11.32
C ARG A 121 2.93 12.83 -11.51
N ASP A 122 3.53 12.65 -12.69
CA ASP A 122 4.27 11.44 -13.07
C ASP A 122 3.42 10.15 -12.94
N LEU A 123 2.14 10.23 -13.28
CA LEU A 123 1.32 9.04 -13.46
C LEU A 123 1.78 8.28 -14.70
N PRO A 124 1.66 6.93 -14.72
CA PRO A 124 2.08 6.14 -15.88
C PRO A 124 1.44 6.62 -17.18
N ARG A 125 2.21 6.63 -18.27
CA ARG A 125 1.66 6.86 -19.61
C ARG A 125 0.80 5.66 -20.02
N SER A 126 -0.08 5.90 -20.99
CA SER A 126 -0.85 4.83 -21.62
C SER A 126 0.09 3.76 -22.17
N ALA A 127 -0.17 2.49 -21.86
CA ALA A 127 0.64 1.36 -22.32
C ALA A 127 -0.23 0.12 -22.59
N PRO A 128 0.16 -0.77 -23.51
CA PRO A 128 -0.52 -2.04 -23.71
C PRO A 128 -0.35 -2.95 -22.49
N ILE A 129 -1.36 -3.79 -22.24
CA ILE A 129 -1.27 -4.84 -21.22
C ILE A 129 -0.57 -6.04 -21.86
N ALA A 130 0.70 -6.24 -21.52
CA ALA A 130 1.55 -7.30 -22.11
C ALA A 130 1.80 -8.50 -21.17
N GLY A 131 1.34 -8.43 -19.92
CA GLY A 131 1.57 -9.46 -18.91
C GLY A 131 1.29 -8.96 -17.50
N THR A 132 1.59 -9.79 -16.51
CA THR A 132 1.41 -9.43 -15.10
C THR A 132 2.33 -8.28 -14.71
N LEU A 133 1.77 -7.20 -14.17
CA LEU A 133 2.54 -6.02 -13.78
C LEU A 133 2.01 -5.35 -12.51
N LEU A 134 2.88 -4.59 -11.85
CA LEU A 134 2.51 -3.65 -10.79
C LEU A 134 2.40 -2.25 -11.40
N TRP A 135 1.17 -1.81 -11.64
CA TRP A 135 0.89 -0.49 -12.17
C TRP A 135 1.08 0.54 -11.07
N ASP A 136 2.02 1.47 -11.30
CA ASP A 136 2.51 2.54 -10.41
C ASP A 136 2.94 2.14 -8.98
N GLY A 137 2.84 0.85 -8.65
CA GLY A 137 3.07 0.24 -7.34
C GLY A 137 1.79 -0.08 -6.56
N ARG A 138 0.62 0.49 -6.93
CA ARG A 138 -0.62 0.39 -6.14
C ARG A 138 -1.59 -0.68 -6.62
N ARG A 139 -1.43 -1.16 -7.85
CA ARG A 139 -2.37 -2.10 -8.49
C ARG A 139 -1.60 -3.23 -9.18
N ARG A 140 -1.91 -4.47 -8.83
CA ARG A 140 -1.45 -5.64 -9.57
C ARG A 140 -2.46 -5.95 -10.66
N ILE A 141 -1.96 -6.12 -11.87
CA ILE A 141 -2.74 -6.36 -13.06
C ILE A 141 -2.26 -7.65 -13.66
N THR A 142 -3.17 -8.58 -13.84
CA THR A 142 -2.88 -9.93 -14.32
C THR A 142 -3.83 -10.21 -15.46
N PRO A 143 -3.36 -10.21 -16.72
CA PRO A 143 -4.14 -10.76 -17.82
C PRO A 143 -4.20 -12.29 -17.67
N ASP A 144 -5.39 -12.83 -17.85
CA ASP A 144 -5.64 -14.24 -18.09
C ASP A 144 -5.31 -14.52 -19.56
N ILE A 145 -4.15 -15.17 -19.74
CA ILE A 145 -3.57 -15.45 -21.04
C ILE A 145 -4.26 -16.65 -21.71
N GLU A 146 -4.87 -17.54 -20.92
CA GLU A 146 -5.59 -18.72 -21.43
C GLU A 146 -6.96 -18.35 -21.99
N ALA A 147 -7.58 -17.28 -21.48
CA ALA A 147 -8.87 -16.78 -21.95
C ALA A 147 -8.88 -16.23 -23.40
N GLY A 148 -7.74 -16.21 -24.10
CA GLY A 148 -7.64 -16.04 -25.57
C GLY A 148 -8.16 -14.73 -26.19
N ALA A 149 -8.76 -13.84 -25.39
CA ALA A 149 -9.55 -12.69 -25.86
C ALA A 149 -8.80 -11.35 -25.77
N ILE A 150 -7.57 -11.34 -25.26
CA ILE A 150 -6.77 -10.11 -25.15
C ILE A 150 -5.81 -10.06 -26.34
N THR A 151 -6.02 -9.11 -27.25
CA THR A 151 -5.00 -8.76 -28.24
C THR A 151 -3.83 -8.11 -27.52
N LEU A 152 -2.82 -8.91 -27.20
CA LEU A 152 -1.55 -8.46 -26.64
C LEU A 152 -0.72 -7.85 -27.78
N GLY A 153 -0.55 -6.52 -27.79
CA GLY A 153 0.30 -5.82 -28.77
C GLY A 153 -0.18 -4.40 -29.09
N ASP A 154 0.56 -3.66 -29.91
CA ASP A 154 0.25 -2.27 -30.29
C ASP A 154 -0.73 -2.16 -31.49
N SER A 155 -1.66 -3.11 -31.59
CA SER A 155 -2.65 -3.14 -32.67
C SER A 155 -3.81 -2.17 -32.42
N PRO A 156 -4.45 -1.62 -33.48
CA PRO A 156 -5.73 -0.91 -33.34
C PRO A 156 -6.76 -1.83 -32.68
N GLY A 157 -7.14 -1.53 -31.44
CA GLY A 157 -8.03 -2.37 -30.63
C GLY A 157 -7.37 -3.13 -29.47
N ALA A 158 -6.08 -2.93 -29.23
CA ALA A 158 -5.42 -3.43 -28.03
C ALA A 158 -6.02 -2.82 -26.75
N TRP A 159 -5.98 -3.59 -25.66
CA TRP A 159 -6.32 -3.10 -24.33
C TRP A 159 -5.16 -2.30 -23.78
N LEU A 160 -5.40 -1.01 -23.54
CA LEU A 160 -4.43 -0.12 -22.94
C LEU A 160 -4.82 0.16 -21.50
N ILE A 161 -3.80 0.39 -20.68
CA ILE A 161 -3.96 0.92 -19.34
C ILE A 161 -3.35 2.30 -19.24
N ALA A 162 -4.12 3.23 -18.69
CA ALA A 162 -3.69 4.58 -18.37
C ALA A 162 -4.49 5.09 -17.14
N PRO A 163 -4.11 6.23 -16.54
CA PRO A 163 -4.95 6.85 -15.52
C PRO A 163 -6.34 7.16 -16.06
N LEU A 164 -7.36 7.11 -15.20
CA LEU A 164 -8.72 7.53 -15.55
C LEU A 164 -8.75 8.98 -16.05
N GLY A 165 -7.95 9.85 -15.42
CA GLY A 165 -7.84 11.26 -15.76
C GLY A 165 -9.01 12.11 -15.23
N ALA A 166 -8.78 13.42 -15.18
CA ALA A 166 -9.68 14.37 -14.55
C ALA A 166 -11.06 14.45 -15.24
N ALA A 167 -11.10 14.39 -16.57
CA ALA A 167 -12.35 14.51 -17.33
C ALA A 167 -13.32 13.36 -17.05
N ALA A 168 -12.84 12.12 -17.05
CA ALA A 168 -13.67 10.96 -16.72
C ALA A 168 -14.00 10.93 -15.22
N ALA A 169 -13.05 11.23 -14.34
CA ALA A 169 -13.29 11.33 -12.89
C ALA A 169 -14.34 12.38 -12.51
N ALA A 170 -14.47 13.46 -13.28
CA ALA A 170 -15.51 14.48 -13.09
C ALA A 170 -16.92 13.97 -13.40
N ARG A 171 -17.05 12.95 -14.26
CA ARG A 171 -18.32 12.30 -14.61
C ARG A 171 -18.63 11.07 -13.76
N THR A 172 -17.63 10.54 -13.05
CA THR A 172 -17.84 9.39 -12.17
C THR A 172 -18.77 9.78 -11.01
N PRO A 173 -19.83 8.98 -10.73
CA PRO A 173 -20.64 9.12 -9.53
C PRO A 173 -19.78 8.98 -8.27
N ILE A 174 -20.05 9.81 -7.27
CA ILE A 174 -19.36 9.75 -5.98
C ILE A 174 -20.37 9.48 -4.87
N ALA A 175 -20.00 8.63 -3.91
CA ALA A 175 -20.78 8.40 -2.71
C ALA A 175 -20.64 9.57 -1.72
N GLY A 176 -21.66 9.78 -0.89
CA GLY A 176 -21.74 10.85 0.09
C GLY A 176 -21.02 10.55 1.41
N ASP A 177 -19.85 9.93 1.38
CA ASP A 177 -19.22 9.31 2.56
C ASP A 177 -18.38 10.29 3.40
N GLY A 178 -18.78 11.58 3.41
CA GLY A 178 -18.16 12.65 4.19
C GLY A 178 -16.80 13.15 3.68
N ALA A 179 -16.21 12.52 2.66
CA ALA A 179 -14.99 13.00 2.00
C ALA A 179 -15.28 14.17 1.03
N PRO A 180 -14.39 15.18 0.93
CA PRO A 180 -14.59 16.28 -0.01
C PRO A 180 -14.66 15.77 -1.47
N PRO A 181 -15.69 16.14 -2.26
CA PRO A 181 -15.84 15.70 -3.65
C PRO A 181 -14.61 15.95 -4.52
N SER A 182 -13.92 17.08 -4.31
CA SER A 182 -12.69 17.41 -5.04
C SER A 182 -11.56 16.40 -4.79
N LEU A 183 -11.42 15.90 -3.56
CA LEU A 183 -10.39 14.91 -3.20
C LEU A 183 -10.75 13.52 -3.71
N VAL A 184 -12.04 13.15 -3.65
CA VAL A 184 -12.53 11.92 -4.26
C VAL A 184 -12.20 11.93 -5.75
N ARG A 185 -12.60 12.97 -6.49
CA ARG A 185 -12.32 13.06 -7.93
C ARG A 185 -10.82 13.08 -8.25
N ALA A 186 -10.01 13.77 -7.45
CA ALA A 186 -8.55 13.78 -7.62
C ALA A 186 -7.93 12.38 -7.41
N ALA A 187 -8.43 11.61 -6.43
CA ALA A 187 -8.00 10.23 -6.22
C ALA A 187 -8.45 9.32 -7.37
N LEU A 188 -9.72 9.40 -7.79
CA LEU A 188 -10.25 8.63 -8.92
C LEU A 188 -9.47 8.88 -10.21
N ALA A 189 -9.09 10.13 -10.49
CA ALA A 189 -8.33 10.50 -11.69
C ALA A 189 -6.97 9.81 -11.77
N ALA A 190 -6.38 9.45 -10.63
CA ALA A 190 -5.10 8.76 -10.54
C ALA A 190 -5.24 7.23 -10.54
N GLU A 191 -6.45 6.67 -10.48
CA GLU A 191 -6.65 5.22 -10.57
C GLU A 191 -6.48 4.72 -12.02
N PRO A 192 -6.05 3.45 -12.21
CA PRO A 192 -5.96 2.90 -13.54
C PRO A 192 -7.33 2.67 -14.14
N ALA A 193 -7.43 2.98 -15.43
CA ALA A 193 -8.57 2.73 -16.28
C ALA A 193 -8.15 1.93 -17.51
N LEU A 194 -9.10 1.20 -18.09
CA LEU A 194 -8.91 0.54 -19.37
C LEU A 194 -9.34 1.45 -20.49
N TRP A 195 -8.52 1.46 -21.54
CA TRP A 195 -8.70 2.29 -22.72
C TRP A 195 -8.63 1.43 -23.96
N ARG A 196 -9.42 1.79 -24.98
CA ARG A 196 -9.44 1.14 -26.29
C ARG A 196 -9.80 2.17 -27.36
N GLY A 197 -9.01 2.24 -28.43
CA GLY A 197 -9.27 3.19 -29.53
C GLY A 197 -9.31 4.67 -29.10
N GLY A 198 -8.61 5.03 -28.02
CA GLY A 198 -8.62 6.39 -27.46
C GLY A 198 -9.79 6.70 -26.51
N GLU A 199 -10.73 5.76 -26.35
CA GLU A 199 -11.85 5.89 -25.42
C GLU A 199 -11.51 5.28 -24.05
N CYS A 200 -11.89 5.97 -22.97
CA CYS A 200 -11.82 5.46 -21.61
C CYS A 200 -13.07 4.65 -21.28
N LEU A 201 -12.91 3.35 -21.08
CA LEU A 201 -14.02 2.43 -20.85
C LEU A 201 -14.43 2.33 -19.37
N GLY A 202 -13.58 2.81 -18.47
CA GLY A 202 -13.81 2.81 -17.02
C GLY A 202 -12.62 2.29 -16.26
N PHE A 203 -12.77 2.13 -14.94
CA PHE A 203 -11.70 1.63 -14.10
C PHE A 203 -11.27 0.21 -14.48
N ALA A 204 -9.97 -0.05 -14.38
CA ALA A 204 -9.45 -1.39 -14.61
C ALA A 204 -9.97 -2.35 -13.52
N GLY A 205 -10.53 -3.48 -13.95
CA GLY A 205 -11.22 -4.46 -13.10
C GLY A 205 -12.76 -4.34 -13.08
N ASP A 206 -13.33 -3.21 -13.52
CA ASP A 206 -14.79 -3.00 -13.53
C ASP A 206 -15.40 -3.16 -14.94
N VAL A 207 -14.58 -3.29 -15.99
CA VAL A 207 -15.02 -3.41 -17.38
C VAL A 207 -15.34 -4.87 -17.74
N ALA A 208 -16.64 -5.20 -17.88
CA ALA A 208 -17.10 -6.56 -18.15
C ALA A 208 -16.50 -7.17 -19.43
N ALA A 209 -16.34 -6.37 -20.50
CA ALA A 209 -15.72 -6.80 -21.75
C ALA A 209 -14.22 -7.17 -21.61
N ALA A 210 -13.60 -6.87 -20.47
CA ALA A 210 -12.22 -7.18 -20.12
C ALA A 210 -12.14 -8.10 -18.90
N ALA A 211 -13.10 -9.02 -18.71
CA ALA A 211 -13.13 -9.95 -17.58
C ALA A 211 -11.85 -10.79 -17.44
N ALA A 212 -11.12 -11.01 -18.54
CA ALA A 212 -9.81 -11.65 -18.56
C ALA A 212 -8.68 -10.78 -17.96
N ILE A 213 -8.92 -9.54 -17.51
CA ILE A 213 -7.89 -8.68 -16.89
C ILE A 213 -8.25 -8.52 -15.42
N ALA A 214 -7.62 -9.32 -14.56
CA ALA A 214 -7.77 -9.20 -13.12
C ALA A 214 -6.96 -8.00 -12.58
N VAL A 215 -7.60 -7.19 -11.73
CA VAL A 215 -6.96 -6.05 -11.07
C VAL A 215 -7.19 -6.15 -9.57
N SER A 216 -6.11 -6.04 -8.79
CA SER A 216 -6.17 -6.04 -7.34
C SER A 216 -5.29 -4.95 -6.74
N PRO A 217 -5.68 -4.34 -5.60
CA PRO A 217 -4.79 -3.46 -4.86
C PRO A 217 -3.51 -4.18 -4.43
N ALA A 218 -2.40 -3.44 -4.36
CA ALA A 218 -1.12 -3.92 -3.87
C ALA A 218 -0.60 -2.98 -2.78
N VAL A 219 -0.12 -3.56 -1.68
CA VAL A 219 0.56 -2.81 -0.61
C VAL A 219 2.00 -2.56 -1.05
N ALA A 220 2.25 -1.43 -1.72
CA ALA A 220 3.49 -1.19 -2.46
C ALA A 220 4.79 -1.50 -1.69
N PRO A 221 4.96 -1.12 -0.41
CA PRO A 221 6.17 -1.46 0.36
C PRO A 221 6.43 -2.96 0.51
N PHE A 222 5.37 -3.78 0.45
CA PHE A 222 5.42 -5.22 0.71
C PHE A 222 5.09 -6.05 -0.53
N ALA A 223 4.76 -5.41 -1.65
CA ALA A 223 4.27 -6.08 -2.85
C ALA A 223 5.30 -6.99 -3.54
N ARG A 224 6.59 -6.73 -3.30
CA ARG A 224 7.72 -7.52 -3.85
C ARG A 224 8.45 -8.33 -2.79
N PHE A 225 8.51 -7.82 -1.56
CA PHE A 225 9.17 -8.47 -0.45
C PHE A 225 8.47 -8.08 0.85
N LEU A 226 7.98 -9.07 1.58
CA LEU A 226 7.33 -8.89 2.87
C LEU A 226 8.12 -9.65 3.95
N PRO A 227 8.85 -8.92 4.82
CA PRO A 227 9.50 -9.54 5.95
C PRO A 227 8.49 -10.15 6.93
N CYS A 228 8.87 -11.25 7.59
CA CYS A 228 7.99 -11.93 8.56
C CYS A 228 7.59 -11.04 9.74
N PHE A 229 8.44 -10.10 10.16
CA PHE A 229 8.14 -9.16 11.24
C PHE A 229 7.18 -8.01 10.84
N ASP A 230 6.85 -7.86 9.56
CA ASP A 230 5.93 -6.83 9.06
C ASP A 230 4.54 -7.41 8.69
N LEU A 231 4.28 -8.70 8.92
CA LEU A 231 3.06 -9.39 8.48
C LEU A 231 1.77 -8.74 9.00
N VAL A 232 1.71 -8.44 10.30
CA VAL A 232 0.52 -7.82 10.92
C VAL A 232 0.25 -6.43 10.35
N LEU A 233 1.31 -5.65 10.13
CA LEU A 233 1.21 -4.32 9.55
C LEU A 233 0.77 -4.37 8.08
N ALA A 234 1.37 -5.27 7.30
CA ALA A 234 1.00 -5.50 5.91
C ALA A 234 -0.46 -5.92 5.78
N GLN A 235 -0.95 -6.77 6.69
CA GLN A 235 -2.34 -7.22 6.72
C GLN A 235 -3.30 -6.05 7.00
N ALA A 236 -3.03 -5.22 8.00
CA ALA A 236 -3.88 -4.06 8.31
C ALA A 236 -3.98 -3.08 7.13
N VAL A 237 -2.87 -2.84 6.42
CA VAL A 237 -2.90 -2.00 5.21
C VAL A 237 -3.64 -2.69 4.07
N ALA A 238 -3.45 -4.00 3.89
CA ALA A 238 -4.15 -4.78 2.87
C ALA A 238 -5.67 -4.71 3.07
N GLU A 239 -6.15 -4.90 4.31
CA GLU A 239 -7.57 -4.78 4.67
C GLU A 239 -8.11 -3.37 4.37
N LEU A 240 -7.40 -2.33 4.82
CA LEU A 240 -7.78 -0.94 4.57
C LEU A 240 -7.97 -0.65 3.07
N ILE A 241 -7.04 -1.11 2.23
CA ILE A 241 -7.09 -0.82 0.78
C ILE A 241 -7.89 -1.84 -0.03
N GLY A 242 -8.36 -2.93 0.58
CA GLY A 242 -9.02 -4.03 -0.11
C GLY A 242 -8.08 -4.87 -0.98
N ALA A 243 -6.81 -4.99 -0.61
CA ALA A 243 -5.87 -5.90 -1.26
C ALA A 243 -6.16 -7.37 -0.86
N PRO A 244 -5.68 -8.35 -1.65
CA PRO A 244 -5.71 -9.75 -1.23
C PRO A 244 -5.03 -9.95 0.13
N PRO A 245 -5.50 -10.92 0.95
CA PRO A 245 -4.93 -11.18 2.26
C PRO A 245 -3.45 -11.53 2.18
N VAL A 246 -2.69 -11.10 3.19
CA VAL A 246 -1.27 -11.42 3.31
C VAL A 246 -1.12 -12.93 3.57
N PRO A 247 -0.26 -13.63 2.82
CA PRO A 247 -0.03 -15.05 3.06
C PRO A 247 0.61 -15.28 4.43
N ALA A 248 0.32 -16.44 5.03
CA ALA A 248 0.99 -16.86 6.26
C ALA A 248 2.51 -16.95 6.05
N CYS A 249 3.26 -16.77 7.15
CA CYS A 249 4.72 -16.94 7.10
C CYS A 249 5.05 -18.39 6.68
N PRO A 250 5.81 -18.59 5.59
CA PRO A 250 6.15 -19.94 5.12
C PRO A 250 7.04 -20.70 6.11
N LEU A 251 7.71 -19.98 7.02
CA LEU A 251 8.60 -20.53 8.04
C LEU A 251 7.94 -20.64 9.43
N ALA A 252 6.66 -20.28 9.58
CA ALA A 252 5.94 -20.40 10.86
C ALA A 252 5.31 -21.79 11.07
N ALA A 253 5.55 -22.74 10.17
CA ALA A 253 5.14 -24.13 10.38
C ALA A 253 5.79 -24.68 11.65
N THR A 254 4.93 -25.04 12.60
CA THR A 254 5.17 -25.70 13.88
C THR A 254 6.39 -26.63 13.90
N VAL A 255 7.41 -26.29 14.70
CA VAL A 255 8.27 -27.33 15.27
C VAL A 255 7.41 -28.03 16.32
N PRO A 256 7.07 -29.33 16.16
CA PRO A 256 6.45 -30.08 17.25
C PRO A 256 7.45 -30.07 18.40
N VAL A 257 7.08 -29.47 19.52
CA VAL A 257 7.83 -29.67 20.76
C VAL A 257 7.48 -31.08 21.20
N ASP A 258 8.38 -32.03 20.92
CA ASP A 258 8.28 -33.39 21.45
C ASP A 258 8.33 -33.30 22.98
N HIS A 259 7.18 -33.34 23.63
CA HIS A 259 7.09 -33.51 25.07
C HIS A 259 7.39 -34.98 25.33
N GLY A 260 8.68 -35.29 25.42
CA GLY A 260 9.19 -36.62 25.68
C GLY A 260 8.40 -37.29 26.81
N ALA A 261 7.61 -38.29 26.43
CA ALA A 261 7.03 -39.23 27.37
C ALA A 261 8.17 -40.07 27.92
N LYS A 262 8.59 -39.79 29.17
CA LYS A 262 9.34 -40.75 29.97
C LYS A 262 8.37 -41.87 30.37
N ALA A 263 8.67 -43.09 29.92
CA ALA A 263 8.31 -44.31 30.63
C ALA A 263 9.32 -44.55 31.76
#